data_AF-A0A9Q9B225-F1
#
_entry.id   AF-A0A9Q9B225-F1
#
_cell.length_a   1.000
_cell.length_b   1.000
_cell.length_c   1.000
_cell.angle_alpha   90.00
_cell.angle_beta   90.00
_cell.angle_gamma   90.00
#
_symmetry.space_group_name_H-M   'P 1'
#
loop_
_entity.id
_entity.type
_entity.pdbx_description
1 polymer ?
#
loop_
_entity_poly.entity_id
_entity_poly.type
_entity_poly.pdbx_seq_one_letter_code
_entity_poly.pdbx_strand_id
1 'polypeptide(L)'
;MAPPSKRRKVDALRRQKPVEELTFSIDARQEYLTGFSKRKQARKEQAREQAIKEAKEEKIRDRKELREQRKVDLETHVAEVNKVLKEQDALARGKDPDDIDSDASDEFRGFNDSTTQPETAGEELPDDAEYVDEDKYTTVTVEAMDESEDEEAVAERAAAEKAKYAKIEAEKATELAEKRKKRPWLKDGQEKQKKKKFRYESKAERSLTRQKQKSKNSKAAKERRGKDK
;
A
#
# COMPACT_ATOMS: atom_id res chain seq x y z
N MET A 1 19.66 -26.07 -5.15
CA MET A 1 20.02 -24.64 -5.28
C MET A 1 21.02 -24.29 -4.19
N ALA A 2 22.27 -23.93 -4.53
CA ALA A 2 23.27 -23.56 -3.52
C ALA A 2 22.93 -22.19 -2.88
N PRO A 3 23.17 -21.98 -1.57
CA PRO A 3 22.89 -20.71 -0.93
C PRO A 3 23.80 -19.60 -1.49
N PRO A 4 23.30 -18.38 -1.68
CA PRO A 4 24.08 -17.30 -2.26
C PRO A 4 25.30 -16.97 -1.38
N SER A 5 26.47 -16.90 -2.01
CA SER A 5 27.72 -16.60 -1.30
C SER A 5 27.67 -15.19 -0.71
N LYS A 6 28.06 -15.07 0.57
CA LYS A 6 28.16 -13.77 1.26
C LYS A 6 29.27 -12.94 0.62
N ARG A 7 28.93 -12.14 -0.40
CA ARG A 7 29.85 -11.14 -0.98
C ARG A 7 30.16 -10.10 0.08
N ARG A 8 31.45 -9.90 0.34
CA ARG A 8 31.93 -8.88 1.30
C ARG A 8 31.73 -7.51 0.65
N LYS A 9 31.43 -6.48 1.45
CA LYS A 9 31.18 -5.10 0.99
C LYS A 9 32.30 -4.50 0.11
N VAL A 10 33.48 -5.11 0.12
CA VAL A 10 34.65 -4.74 -0.70
C VAL A 10 34.36 -4.84 -2.21
N ASP A 11 33.50 -5.78 -2.63
CA ASP A 11 33.15 -5.95 -4.05
C ASP A 11 32.40 -4.73 -4.61
N ALA A 12 31.58 -4.05 -3.79
CA ALA A 12 30.88 -2.84 -4.22
C ALA A 12 31.85 -1.67 -4.43
N LEU A 13 32.88 -1.57 -3.59
CA LEU A 13 33.93 -0.55 -3.70
C LEU A 13 34.84 -0.81 -4.91
N ARG A 14 35.10 -2.09 -5.22
CA ARG A 14 35.89 -2.52 -6.39
C ARG A 14 35.14 -2.33 -7.71
N ARG A 15 33.81 -2.31 -7.69
CA ARG A 15 32.95 -2.05 -8.86
C ARG A 15 32.87 -0.57 -9.22
N GLN A 16 33.00 0.31 -8.23
CA GLN A 16 33.18 1.73 -8.50
C GLN A 16 34.61 1.93 -9.02
N LYS A 17 34.75 2.74 -10.08
CA LYS A 17 36.08 3.05 -10.63
C LYS A 17 36.97 3.57 -9.49
N PRO A 18 38.23 3.11 -9.38
CA PRO A 18 39.14 3.63 -8.37
C PRO A 18 39.25 5.14 -8.58
N VAL A 19 39.04 5.91 -7.52
CA VAL A 19 39.19 7.36 -7.57
C VAL A 19 40.69 7.64 -7.68
N GLU A 20 41.12 8.18 -8.81
CA GLU A 20 42.54 8.39 -9.12
C GLU A 20 43.17 9.47 -8.24
N GLU A 21 42.40 10.49 -7.85
CA GLU A 21 42.88 11.60 -7.03
C GLU A 21 41.87 11.99 -5.93
N LEU A 22 42.36 12.11 -4.70
CA LEU A 22 41.57 12.56 -3.54
C LEU A 22 42.02 13.95 -3.13
N THR A 23 41.19 14.96 -3.38
CA THR A 23 41.44 16.34 -2.94
C THR A 23 40.98 16.53 -1.49
N PHE A 24 41.89 16.84 -0.59
CA PHE A 24 41.58 17.13 0.81
C PHE A 24 41.51 18.63 1.05
N SER A 25 40.32 19.23 0.92
CA SER A 25 40.11 20.62 1.34
C SER A 25 39.95 20.71 2.86
N ILE A 26 40.68 21.65 3.45
CA ILE A 26 40.65 21.88 4.90
C ILE A 26 39.27 22.40 5.31
N ASP A 27 38.63 23.22 4.47
CA ASP A 27 37.31 23.79 4.73
C ASP A 27 36.22 22.71 4.76
N ALA A 28 36.19 21.80 3.78
CA ALA A 28 35.25 20.68 3.80
C ALA A 28 35.51 19.75 5.00
N ARG A 29 36.77 19.61 5.43
CA ARG A 29 37.10 18.88 6.66
C ARG A 29 36.56 19.59 7.90
N GLN A 30 36.67 20.91 7.98
CA GLN A 30 36.13 21.70 9.10
C GLN A 30 34.60 21.66 9.14
N GLU A 31 33.93 21.80 7.99
CA GLU A 31 32.48 21.63 7.86
C GLU A 31 32.05 20.20 8.20
N TYR A 32 32.85 19.21 7.81
CA TYR A 32 32.59 17.83 8.20
C TYR A 32 32.79 17.62 9.71
N LEU A 33 33.78 18.20 10.36
CA LEU A 33 33.93 18.02 11.81
C LEU A 33 32.85 18.75 12.61
N THR A 34 32.48 19.97 12.22
CA THR A 34 31.54 20.82 12.97
C THR A 34 30.06 20.61 12.57
N GLY A 35 29.78 20.22 11.34
CA GLY A 35 28.44 20.10 10.75
C GLY A 35 27.72 18.78 11.04
N PHE A 36 28.03 18.06 12.12
CA PHE A 36 27.47 16.72 12.37
C PHE A 36 25.93 16.73 12.47
N SER A 37 25.35 17.78 13.07
CA SER A 37 23.89 17.97 13.14
C SER A 37 23.28 18.13 11.76
N LYS A 38 23.87 18.99 10.91
CA LYS A 38 23.44 19.21 9.52
C LYS A 38 23.50 17.90 8.71
N ARG A 39 24.59 17.13 8.81
CA ARG A 39 24.67 15.82 8.13
C ARG A 39 23.69 14.79 8.67
N LYS A 40 23.34 14.86 9.95
CA LYS A 40 22.31 13.98 10.53
C LYS A 40 20.93 14.34 10.02
N GLN A 41 20.64 15.62 9.84
CA GLN A 41 19.40 16.10 9.20
C GLN A 41 19.37 15.72 7.73
N ALA A 42 20.44 16.01 6.97
CA ALA A 42 20.56 15.64 5.56
C ALA A 42 20.36 14.13 5.33
N ARG A 43 20.93 13.25 6.18
CA ARG A 43 20.68 11.80 6.08
C ARG A 43 19.22 11.42 6.32
N LYS A 44 18.54 12.10 7.25
CA LYS A 44 17.10 11.87 7.49
C LYS A 44 16.27 12.37 6.31
N GLU A 45 16.63 13.51 5.75
CA GLU A 45 15.97 14.10 4.58
C GLU A 45 16.16 13.24 3.34
N GLN A 46 17.39 12.82 3.04
CA GLN A 46 17.67 11.89 1.94
C GLN A 46 16.88 10.58 2.07
N ALA A 47 16.80 10.01 3.28
CA ALA A 47 16.00 8.81 3.50
C ALA A 47 14.48 9.06 3.28
N ARG A 48 13.98 10.24 3.66
CA ARG A 48 12.59 10.64 3.39
C ARG A 48 12.35 10.88 1.91
N GLU A 49 13.25 11.56 1.23
CA GLU A 49 13.17 11.83 -0.20
C GLU A 49 13.21 10.55 -1.03
N GLN A 50 14.07 9.59 -0.67
CA GLN A 50 14.10 8.28 -1.31
C GLN A 50 12.77 7.54 -1.13
N ALA A 51 12.24 7.49 0.10
CA ALA A 51 10.93 6.88 0.34
C ALA A 51 9.79 7.57 -0.44
N ILE A 52 9.84 8.90 -0.58
CA ILE A 52 8.87 9.66 -1.38
C ILE A 52 9.01 9.34 -2.87
N LYS A 53 10.24 9.22 -3.38
CA LYS A 53 10.50 8.86 -4.78
C LYS A 53 10.00 7.45 -5.08
N GLU A 54 10.35 6.48 -4.24
CA GLU A 54 9.89 5.09 -4.36
C GLU A 54 8.36 5.00 -4.32
N ALA A 55 7.70 5.67 -3.36
CA ALA A 55 6.24 5.66 -3.28
C ALA A 55 5.55 6.33 -4.49
N LYS A 56 6.18 7.33 -5.12
CA LYS A 56 5.66 7.93 -6.37
C LYS A 56 5.83 6.98 -7.54
N GLU A 57 6.98 6.32 -7.66
CA GLU A 57 7.25 5.34 -8.69
C GLU A 57 6.31 4.14 -8.60
N GLU A 58 6.06 3.63 -7.38
CA GLU A 58 5.09 2.57 -7.11
C GLU A 58 3.68 2.98 -7.56
N LYS A 59 3.19 4.16 -7.17
CA LYS A 59 1.88 4.66 -7.63
C LYS A 59 1.76 4.78 -9.14
N ILE A 60 2.84 5.18 -9.82
CA ILE A 60 2.85 5.28 -11.28
C ILE A 60 2.81 3.88 -11.90
N ARG A 61 3.55 2.91 -11.35
CA ARG A 61 3.51 1.51 -11.77
C ARG A 61 2.12 0.92 -11.57
N ASP A 62 1.53 1.07 -10.38
CA ASP A 62 0.18 0.58 -10.09
C ASP A 62 -0.86 1.14 -11.06
N ARG A 63 -0.77 2.45 -11.36
CA ARG A 63 -1.67 3.08 -12.34
C ARG A 63 -1.44 2.52 -13.75
N LYS A 64 -0.20 2.25 -14.13
CA LYS A 64 0.13 1.66 -15.42
C LYS A 64 -0.41 0.25 -15.53
N GLU A 65 -0.23 -0.56 -14.49
CA GLU A 65 -0.77 -1.92 -14.38
C GLU A 65 -2.29 -1.93 -14.48
N LEU A 66 -2.99 -1.02 -13.79
CA LEU A 66 -4.45 -0.89 -13.93
C LEU A 66 -4.90 -0.50 -15.34
N ARG A 67 -4.15 0.36 -16.02
CA ARG A 67 -4.45 0.72 -17.41
C ARG A 67 -4.20 -0.43 -18.36
N GLU A 68 -3.12 -1.17 -18.16
CA GLU A 68 -2.79 -2.37 -18.93
C GLU A 68 -3.85 -3.46 -18.72
N GLN A 69 -4.28 -3.70 -17.49
CA GLN A 69 -5.38 -4.63 -17.17
C GLN A 69 -6.68 -4.22 -17.88
N ARG A 70 -7.11 -2.95 -17.74
CA ARG A 70 -8.32 -2.47 -18.43
C ARG A 70 -8.22 -2.62 -19.95
N LYS A 71 -7.04 -2.38 -20.52
CA LYS A 71 -6.81 -2.56 -21.96
C LYS A 71 -6.97 -4.02 -22.36
N VAL A 72 -6.38 -4.94 -21.60
CA VAL A 72 -6.52 -6.39 -21.84
C VAL A 72 -7.98 -6.81 -21.72
N ASP A 73 -8.68 -6.37 -20.67
CA ASP A 73 -10.10 -6.71 -20.46
C ASP A 73 -10.98 -6.22 -21.63
N LEU A 74 -10.72 -5.01 -22.13
CA LEU A 74 -11.40 -4.47 -23.32
C LEU A 74 -11.07 -5.28 -24.58
N GLU A 75 -9.80 -5.63 -24.81
CA GLU A 75 -9.39 -6.46 -25.94
C GLU A 75 -10.04 -7.85 -25.90
N THR A 76 -10.08 -8.49 -24.72
CA THR A 76 -10.76 -9.78 -24.55
C THR A 76 -12.26 -9.65 -24.81
N HIS A 77 -12.89 -8.59 -24.31
CA HIS A 77 -14.33 -8.39 -24.51
C HIS A 77 -14.68 -8.15 -25.98
N VAL A 78 -13.91 -7.32 -26.68
CA VAL A 78 -14.09 -7.09 -28.12
C VAL A 78 -13.86 -8.39 -28.91
N ALA A 79 -12.85 -9.19 -28.54
CA ALA A 79 -12.62 -10.49 -29.16
C ALA A 79 -13.79 -11.45 -28.94
N GLU A 80 -14.36 -11.49 -27.73
CA GLU A 80 -15.54 -12.30 -27.40
C GLU A 80 -16.78 -11.84 -28.17
N VAL A 81 -17.06 -10.52 -28.22
CA VAL A 81 -18.19 -9.97 -28.98
C VAL A 81 -18.04 -10.28 -30.47
N ASN A 82 -16.85 -10.06 -31.04
CA ASN A 82 -16.58 -10.39 -32.44
C ASN A 82 -16.73 -11.89 -32.71
N LYS A 83 -16.36 -12.75 -31.75
CA LYS A 83 -16.56 -14.20 -31.86
C LYS A 83 -18.05 -14.55 -31.88
N VAL A 84 -18.84 -13.99 -30.97
CA VAL A 84 -20.30 -14.22 -30.91
C VAL A 84 -20.99 -13.70 -32.18
N LEU A 85 -20.60 -12.54 -32.70
CA LEU A 85 -21.13 -12.02 -33.96
C LEU A 85 -20.78 -12.94 -35.14
N LYS A 86 -19.53 -13.42 -35.23
CA LYS A 86 -19.13 -14.41 -36.24
C LYS A 86 -19.93 -15.71 -36.12
N GLU A 87 -20.16 -16.21 -34.91
CA GLU A 87 -20.97 -17.41 -34.65
C GLU A 87 -22.43 -17.21 -35.09
N GLN A 88 -23.01 -16.02 -34.84
CA GLN A 88 -24.37 -15.68 -35.29
C GLN A 88 -24.45 -15.52 -36.81
N ASP A 89 -23.49 -14.85 -37.44
CA ASP A 89 -23.42 -14.68 -38.89
C ASP A 89 -23.23 -16.03 -39.61
N ALA A 90 -22.41 -16.92 -39.04
CA ALA A 90 -22.23 -18.30 -39.51
C ALA A 90 -23.55 -19.09 -39.48
N LEU A 91 -24.28 -19.01 -38.36
CA LEU A 91 -25.58 -19.64 -38.20
C LEU A 91 -26.62 -19.07 -39.17
N ALA A 92 -26.64 -17.75 -39.37
CA ALA A 92 -27.56 -17.07 -40.28
C ALA A 92 -27.29 -17.42 -41.76
N ARG A 93 -26.03 -17.62 -42.15
CA ARG A 93 -25.62 -18.02 -43.51
C ARG A 93 -25.59 -19.53 -43.73
N GLY A 94 -25.85 -20.34 -42.70
CA GLY A 94 -25.81 -21.80 -42.77
C GLY A 94 -24.42 -22.37 -43.08
N LYS A 95 -23.34 -21.65 -42.74
CA LYS A 95 -21.94 -22.04 -42.99
C LYS A 95 -21.25 -22.38 -41.68
N ASP A 96 -20.34 -23.37 -41.69
CA ASP A 96 -19.60 -23.77 -40.50
C ASP A 96 -18.74 -22.61 -39.94
N PRO A 97 -18.70 -22.41 -38.61
CA PRO A 97 -18.04 -21.26 -37.97
C PRO A 97 -16.52 -21.23 -38.17
N ASP A 98 -15.89 -22.37 -38.51
CA ASP A 98 -14.46 -22.49 -38.79
C ASP A 98 -14.09 -22.23 -40.27
N ASP A 99 -15.08 -22.10 -41.17
CA ASP A 99 -14.88 -21.97 -42.63
C ASP A 99 -15.14 -20.54 -43.15
N ILE A 100 -15.30 -19.58 -42.24
CA ILE A 100 -15.37 -18.15 -42.54
C ILE A 100 -13.96 -17.57 -42.43
N ASP A 101 -13.12 -17.93 -43.41
CA ASP A 101 -11.81 -17.33 -43.59
C ASP A 101 -11.95 -15.92 -44.20
N SER A 102 -11.50 -14.94 -43.43
CA SER A 102 -10.84 -13.66 -43.79
C SER A 102 -11.17 -12.89 -45.09
N ASP A 103 -12.32 -13.05 -45.75
CA ASP A 103 -12.68 -12.24 -46.94
C ASP A 103 -13.62 -11.06 -46.65
N ALA A 104 -13.54 -10.52 -45.43
CA ALA A 104 -14.21 -9.26 -45.04
C ALA A 104 -13.23 -8.30 -44.37
N SER A 105 -11.99 -8.28 -44.88
CA SER A 105 -10.93 -7.37 -44.44
C SER A 105 -10.97 -6.01 -45.15
N ASP A 106 -12.13 -5.65 -45.74
CA ASP A 106 -12.20 -4.59 -46.75
C ASP A 106 -13.30 -3.54 -46.52
N GLU A 107 -13.64 -3.16 -45.27
CA GLU A 107 -14.49 -1.96 -45.09
C GLU A 107 -14.44 -1.26 -43.72
N PHE A 108 -13.26 -1.05 -43.15
CA PHE A 108 -13.05 0.12 -42.28
C PHE A 108 -11.75 0.82 -42.64
N ARG A 109 -11.77 1.50 -43.79
CA ARG A 109 -10.78 2.52 -44.12
C ARG A 109 -10.99 3.71 -43.18
N GLY A 110 -10.32 3.66 -42.03
CA GLY A 110 -10.17 4.80 -41.16
C GLY A 110 -9.76 6.02 -41.98
N PHE A 111 -10.39 7.16 -41.70
CA PHE A 111 -10.17 8.43 -42.37
C PHE A 111 -8.67 8.64 -42.59
N ASN A 112 -8.24 8.60 -43.85
CA ASN A 112 -6.85 8.72 -44.25
C ASN A 112 -6.44 10.19 -44.00
N ASP A 113 -5.88 10.46 -42.82
CA ASP A 113 -5.27 11.74 -42.48
C ASP A 113 -3.94 11.86 -43.21
N SER A 114 -4.03 12.26 -44.48
CA SER A 114 -2.89 12.79 -45.20
C SER A 114 -3.33 13.95 -46.07
N THR A 115 -2.92 15.14 -45.64
CA THR A 115 -2.76 16.37 -46.44
C THR A 115 -3.99 17.27 -46.61
N THR A 116 -4.25 18.15 -45.64
CA THR A 116 -4.48 19.59 -45.94
C THR A 116 -4.37 20.46 -44.68
N GLN A 117 -3.66 21.57 -44.81
CA GLN A 117 -3.41 22.61 -43.82
C GLN A 117 -4.69 23.29 -43.26
N PRO A 118 -4.56 24.01 -42.12
CA PRO A 118 -5.68 24.51 -41.33
C PRO A 118 -6.16 25.87 -41.84
N GLU A 119 -7.42 25.97 -42.24
CA GLU A 119 -8.11 27.23 -42.53
C GLU A 119 -9.58 27.09 -42.10
N THR A 120 -10.08 28.13 -41.44
CA THR A 120 -11.50 28.46 -41.21
C THR A 120 -12.26 27.82 -40.03
N ALA A 121 -12.14 28.50 -38.89
CA ALA A 121 -13.22 29.06 -38.06
C ALA A 121 -14.67 28.55 -38.23
N GLY A 122 -15.28 28.22 -37.07
CA GLY A 122 -16.71 27.97 -36.84
C GLY A 122 -16.92 26.49 -36.50
N GLU A 123 -17.06 26.08 -35.24
CA GLU A 123 -18.03 26.55 -34.25
C GLU A 123 -17.56 25.99 -32.89
N GLU A 124 -17.15 26.85 -31.96
CA GLU A 124 -16.91 26.44 -30.58
C GLU A 124 -18.28 26.17 -29.95
N LEU A 125 -18.72 24.91 -30.00
CA LEU A 125 -19.78 24.40 -29.13
C LEU A 125 -19.30 24.57 -27.69
N PRO A 126 -20.03 25.29 -26.81
CA PRO A 126 -19.70 25.35 -25.40
C PRO A 126 -20.18 24.05 -24.74
N ASP A 127 -19.45 22.96 -24.97
CA ASP A 127 -19.58 21.76 -24.15
C ASP A 127 -18.65 21.87 -22.93
N ASP A 128 -18.63 23.05 -22.29
CA ASP A 128 -18.24 23.22 -20.89
C ASP A 128 -19.39 22.77 -19.98
N ALA A 129 -19.98 21.61 -20.28
CA ALA A 129 -20.63 20.81 -19.27
C ALA A 129 -19.51 20.26 -18.39
N GLU A 130 -18.97 21.12 -17.51
CA GLU A 130 -18.10 20.73 -16.42
C GLU A 130 -18.79 19.57 -15.71
N TYR A 131 -18.33 18.35 -15.99
CA TYR A 131 -18.74 17.17 -15.24
C TYR A 131 -18.16 17.36 -13.84
N VAL A 132 -18.98 17.95 -12.98
CA VAL A 132 -18.78 17.92 -11.55
C VAL A 132 -18.85 16.45 -11.19
N ASP A 133 -17.68 15.81 -10.99
CA ASP A 133 -17.63 14.43 -10.49
C ASP A 133 -18.50 14.38 -9.23
N GLU A 134 -19.65 13.71 -9.30
CA GLU A 134 -20.56 13.49 -8.18
C GLU A 134 -19.84 12.76 -7.01
N ASP A 135 -18.74 12.06 -7.32
CA ASP A 135 -17.83 11.43 -6.35
C ASP A 135 -16.91 12.42 -5.60
N LYS A 136 -16.72 13.66 -6.09
CA LYS A 136 -15.92 14.70 -5.40
C LYS A 136 -16.73 15.53 -4.43
N TYR A 137 -18.06 15.55 -4.57
CA TYR A 137 -18.95 16.26 -3.67
C TYR A 137 -19.87 15.25 -2.98
N THR A 138 -19.45 14.77 -1.81
CA THR A 138 -20.42 14.16 -0.89
C THR A 138 -21.42 15.24 -0.51
N THR A 139 -22.63 15.20 -1.05
CA THR A 139 -23.70 16.10 -0.64
C THR A 139 -24.05 15.79 0.81
N VAL A 140 -23.73 16.73 1.70
CA VAL A 140 -24.14 16.66 3.11
C VAL A 140 -25.60 17.11 3.15
N THR A 141 -26.52 16.15 3.14
CA THR A 141 -27.93 16.38 3.45
C THR A 141 -28.05 16.64 4.95
N VAL A 142 -28.31 17.89 5.33
CA VAL A 142 -28.67 18.23 6.70
C VAL A 142 -30.18 17.97 6.82
N GLU A 143 -30.54 16.76 7.21
CA GLU A 143 -31.90 16.48 7.68
C GLU A 143 -32.07 17.18 9.03
N ALA A 144 -33.21 17.89 9.18
CA ALA A 144 -33.61 18.34 10.50
C ALA A 144 -33.77 17.08 11.36
N MET A 145 -33.03 17.01 12.47
CA MET A 145 -33.14 15.92 13.41
C MET A 145 -34.55 15.99 14.00
N ASP A 146 -35.49 15.26 13.41
CA ASP A 146 -36.79 15.01 14.02
C ASP A 146 -36.50 14.28 15.32
N GLU A 147 -36.71 14.97 16.44
CA GLU A 147 -36.49 14.48 17.81
C GLU A 147 -37.41 13.30 18.20
N SER A 148 -37.98 12.60 17.21
CA SER A 148 -38.84 11.43 17.35
C SER A 148 -38.25 10.14 16.79
N GLU A 149 -37.01 10.13 16.25
CA GLU A 149 -36.35 8.87 15.94
C GLU A 149 -35.88 8.21 17.25
N ASP A 150 -36.57 7.14 17.65
CA ASP A 150 -36.34 6.41 18.90
C ASP A 150 -34.84 6.17 19.14
N GLU A 151 -34.28 6.81 20.17
CA GLU A 151 -32.85 6.74 20.51
C GLU A 151 -32.34 5.29 20.68
N GLU A 152 -33.24 4.37 21.03
CA GLU A 152 -32.96 2.92 21.12
C GLU A 152 -32.64 2.31 19.75
N ALA A 153 -33.34 2.68 18.68
CA ALA A 153 -33.11 2.14 17.34
C ALA A 153 -31.77 2.61 16.75
N VAL A 154 -31.36 3.85 17.04
CA VAL A 154 -30.06 4.39 16.65
C VAL A 154 -28.93 3.73 17.45
N ALA A 155 -29.15 3.50 18.74
CA ALA A 155 -28.20 2.79 19.60
C ALA A 155 -28.00 1.33 19.17
N GLU A 156 -29.07 0.63 18.77
CA GLU A 156 -29.01 -0.74 18.26
C GLU A 156 -28.25 -0.85 16.93
N ARG A 157 -28.49 0.08 15.98
CA ARG A 157 -27.75 0.13 14.72
C ARG A 157 -26.26 0.39 14.95
N ALA A 158 -25.92 1.34 15.81
CA ALA A 158 -24.54 1.63 16.16
C ALA A 158 -23.85 0.47 16.91
N ALA A 159 -24.58 -0.27 17.74
CA ALA A 159 -24.08 -1.47 18.40
C ALA A 159 -23.85 -2.63 17.42
N ALA A 160 -24.78 -2.83 16.48
CA ALA A 160 -24.67 -3.85 15.44
C ALA A 160 -23.49 -3.58 14.49
N GLU A 161 -23.25 -2.32 14.15
CA GLU A 161 -22.11 -1.92 13.31
C GLU A 161 -20.78 -2.14 14.05
N LYS A 162 -20.67 -1.70 15.31
CA LYS A 162 -19.49 -1.97 16.15
C LYS A 162 -19.21 -3.47 16.30
N ALA A 163 -20.25 -4.29 16.42
CA ALA A 163 -20.10 -5.75 16.50
C ALA A 163 -19.59 -6.35 15.17
N LYS A 164 -19.98 -5.81 14.01
CA LYS A 164 -19.46 -6.23 12.70
C LYS A 164 -17.98 -5.87 12.56
N TYR A 165 -17.58 -4.65 12.90
CA TYR A 165 -16.17 -4.23 12.86
C TYR A 165 -15.29 -5.04 13.82
N ALA A 166 -15.78 -5.35 15.02
CA ALA A 166 -15.05 -6.20 15.98
C ALA A 166 -14.81 -7.62 15.46
N LYS A 167 -15.76 -8.20 14.73
CA LYS A 167 -15.59 -9.52 14.10
C LYS A 167 -14.53 -9.49 12.99
N ILE A 168 -14.54 -8.45 12.16
CA ILE A 168 -13.55 -8.27 11.08
C ILE A 168 -12.14 -8.07 11.65
N GLU A 169 -12.00 -7.34 12.76
CA GLU A 169 -10.70 -7.20 13.45
C GLU A 169 -10.21 -8.51 14.05
N ALA A 170 -11.12 -9.32 14.62
CA ALA A 170 -10.78 -10.62 15.18
C ALA A 170 -10.30 -11.60 14.10
N GLU A 171 -10.95 -11.63 12.92
CA GLU A 171 -10.54 -12.44 11.77
C GLU A 171 -9.19 -11.99 11.18
N LYS A 172 -8.95 -10.68 11.09
CA LYS A 172 -7.64 -10.16 10.66
C LYS A 172 -6.53 -10.49 11.67
N ALA A 173 -6.84 -10.50 12.97
CA ALA A 173 -5.89 -10.84 14.02
C ALA A 173 -5.53 -12.34 13.99
N THR A 174 -6.48 -13.24 13.72
CA THR A 174 -6.23 -14.68 13.58
C THR A 174 -5.42 -14.99 12.33
N GLU A 175 -5.75 -14.37 11.19
CA GLU A 175 -5.00 -14.56 9.93
C GLU A 175 -3.54 -14.07 10.06
N LEU A 176 -3.32 -12.94 10.74
CA LEU A 176 -1.98 -12.43 11.04
C LEU A 176 -1.21 -13.35 11.99
N ALA A 177 -1.89 -13.95 12.97
CA ALA A 177 -1.28 -14.94 13.87
C ALA A 177 -0.85 -16.21 13.13
N GLU A 178 -1.65 -16.69 12.18
CA GLU A 178 -1.31 -17.84 11.33
C GLU A 178 -0.15 -17.56 10.38
N LYS A 179 -0.14 -16.39 9.73
CA LYS A 179 0.99 -15.93 8.89
C LYS A 179 2.30 -15.84 9.68
N ARG A 180 2.23 -15.55 10.99
CA ARG A 180 3.41 -15.50 11.88
C ARG A 180 3.91 -16.89 12.28
N LYS A 181 3.02 -17.88 12.44
CA LYS A 181 3.38 -19.30 12.70
C LYS A 181 4.08 -19.96 11.50
N LYS A 182 3.75 -19.54 10.27
CA LYS A 182 4.34 -20.07 9.02
C LYS A 182 5.78 -19.58 8.74
N ARG A 183 6.36 -18.69 9.56
CA ARG A 183 7.73 -18.18 9.36
C ARG A 183 8.74 -19.00 10.16
N PRO A 184 9.62 -19.80 9.52
CA PRO A 184 10.45 -20.81 10.20
C PRO A 184 11.52 -20.25 11.17
N TRP A 185 11.78 -18.94 11.19
CA TRP A 185 12.70 -18.30 12.15
C TRP A 185 12.01 -17.71 13.38
N LEU A 186 10.69 -17.88 13.50
CA LEU A 186 9.87 -17.51 14.64
C LEU A 186 9.43 -18.76 15.42
N LYS A 187 10.34 -19.72 15.59
CA LYS A 187 10.12 -20.82 16.54
C LYS A 187 9.85 -20.21 17.92
N ASP A 188 8.77 -20.66 18.52
CA ASP A 188 8.31 -20.37 19.89
C ASP A 188 7.40 -19.16 20.09
N GLY A 189 6.78 -18.58 19.05
CA GLY A 189 5.59 -17.71 19.19
C GLY A 189 5.76 -16.45 20.09
N GLN A 190 6.94 -16.23 20.65
CA GLN A 190 7.28 -15.12 21.52
C GLN A 190 7.74 -14.00 20.59
N GLU A 191 6.87 -13.01 20.42
CA GLU A 191 7.26 -11.76 19.81
C GLU A 191 8.54 -11.27 20.51
N LYS A 192 9.59 -11.00 19.74
CA LYS A 192 10.81 -10.41 20.28
C LYS A 192 10.43 -9.09 20.93
N GLN A 193 10.33 -9.09 22.26
CA GLN A 193 9.89 -7.94 23.03
C GLN A 193 10.82 -6.78 22.70
N LYS A 194 10.23 -5.71 22.12
CA LYS A 194 11.00 -4.50 21.79
C LYS A 194 11.67 -4.03 23.06
N LYS A 195 12.97 -3.71 22.99
CA LYS A 195 13.72 -3.15 24.12
C LYS A 195 12.94 -1.94 24.63
N LYS A 196 12.50 -1.98 25.89
CA LYS A 196 11.78 -0.87 26.51
C LYS A 196 12.68 0.36 26.42
N LYS A 197 12.21 1.41 25.74
CA LYS A 197 12.90 2.71 25.78
C LYS A 197 12.88 3.15 27.23
N PHE A 198 14.04 3.55 27.78
CA PHE A 198 14.10 4.06 29.13
C PHE A 198 13.14 5.25 29.21
N ARG A 199 12.10 5.09 30.01
CA ARG A 199 11.21 6.16 30.43
C ARG A 199 11.00 5.97 31.91
N TYR A 200 10.88 7.07 32.63
CA TYR A 200 10.47 7.00 34.02
C TYR A 200 9.09 6.34 34.06
N GLU A 201 8.96 5.32 34.89
CA GLU A 201 7.66 4.72 35.20
C GLU A 201 6.71 5.83 35.64
N SER A 202 5.52 5.85 35.06
CA SER A 202 4.44 6.72 35.52
C SER A 202 4.12 6.42 36.98
N LYS A 203 3.46 7.36 37.68
CA LYS A 203 3.12 7.19 39.12
C LYS A 203 2.30 5.92 39.37
N ALA A 204 1.39 5.58 38.45
CA ALA A 204 0.58 4.36 38.51
C ALA A 204 1.43 3.10 38.32
N GLU A 205 2.31 3.07 37.33
CA GLU A 205 3.22 1.94 37.08
C GLU A 205 4.17 1.71 38.27
N ARG A 206 4.70 2.78 38.85
CA ARG A 206 5.55 2.73 40.06
C ARG A 206 4.83 2.14 41.27
N SER A 207 3.53 2.42 41.41
CA SER A 207 2.71 1.85 42.48
C SER A 207 2.55 0.34 42.29
N LEU A 208 2.27 -0.11 41.06
CA LEU A 208 2.12 -1.52 40.71
C LEU A 208 3.44 -2.29 40.85
N THR A 209 4.58 -1.70 40.45
CA THR A 209 5.91 -2.32 40.62
C THR A 209 6.27 -2.45 42.10
N ARG A 210 5.97 -1.43 42.91
CA ARG A 210 6.15 -1.48 44.38
C ARG A 210 5.28 -2.57 45.03
N GLN A 211 4.01 -2.71 44.64
CA GLN A 211 3.15 -3.79 45.14
C GLN A 211 3.68 -5.17 44.75
N LYS A 212 4.12 -5.34 43.50
CA LYS A 212 4.73 -6.61 43.02
C LYS A 212 6.02 -6.95 43.76
N GLN A 213 6.86 -5.97 44.07
CA GLN A 213 8.06 -6.20 44.88
C GLN A 213 7.72 -6.58 46.32
N LYS A 214 6.75 -5.89 46.95
CA LYS A 214 6.29 -6.24 48.30
C LYS A 214 5.75 -7.68 48.37
N SER A 215 4.94 -8.09 47.40
CA SER A 215 4.39 -9.45 47.38
C SER A 215 5.46 -10.52 47.15
N LYS A 216 6.43 -10.26 46.26
CA LYS A 216 7.59 -11.17 46.07
C LYS A 216 8.44 -11.30 47.33
N ASN A 217 8.77 -10.18 47.99
CA ASN A 217 9.57 -10.19 49.21
C ASN A 217 8.82 -10.88 50.37
N SER A 218 7.51 -10.66 50.48
CA SER A 218 6.67 -11.34 51.47
C SER A 218 6.61 -12.85 51.23
N LYS A 219 6.45 -13.30 49.98
CA LYS A 219 6.49 -14.73 49.62
C LYS A 219 7.85 -15.34 49.93
N ALA A 220 8.95 -14.71 49.52
CA ALA A 220 10.30 -15.17 49.83
C ALA A 220 10.58 -15.21 51.35
N ALA A 221 10.07 -14.24 52.11
CA ALA A 221 10.18 -14.26 53.57
C ALA A 221 9.35 -15.39 54.20
N LYS A 222 8.15 -15.67 53.67
CA LYS A 222 7.31 -16.78 54.11
C LYS A 222 7.92 -18.14 53.78
N GLU A 223 8.57 -18.28 52.63
CA GLU A 223 9.31 -19.50 52.25
C GLU A 223 10.51 -19.73 53.16
N ARG A 224 11.25 -18.68 53.53
CA ARG A 224 12.35 -18.78 54.50
C ARG A 224 11.86 -19.17 55.88
N ARG A 225 10.78 -18.54 56.37
CA ARG A 225 10.20 -18.82 57.69
C ARG A 225 9.38 -20.12 57.74
N GLY A 226 8.92 -20.62 56.59
CA GLY A 226 8.12 -21.83 56.46
C GLY A 226 8.94 -23.11 56.34
N LYS A 227 10.27 -23.01 56.28
CA LYS A 227 11.20 -24.14 56.32
C LYS A 227 11.71 -24.46 57.73
N ASP A 228 11.34 -23.65 58.73
CA ASP A 228 11.60 -23.90 60.14
C ASP A 228 10.35 -24.53 60.79
N LYS A 229 10.03 -25.76 60.40
CA LYS A 229 9.20 -26.70 61.16
C LYS A 229 9.43 -28.12 60.68
#